data_AF-A0A6S7I3Z2-F1
#
_entry.id   AF-A0A6S7I3Z2-F1
#
_cell.length_a   1.000
_cell.length_b   1.000
_cell.length_c   1.000
_cell.angle_alpha   90.00
_cell.angle_beta   90.00
_cell.angle_gamma   90.00
#
_symmetry.space_group_name_H-M   'P 1'
#
loop_
_entity.id
_entity.type
_entity.pdbx_description
1 polymer ?
#
loop_
_entity_poly.entity_id
_entity_poly.type
_entity_poly.pdbx_seq_one_letter_code
_entity_poly.pdbx_strand_id
1 'polypeptide(L)'
;MRSNWTTDLDIETLESRRSWAILSEVQSVIPFHVERYESVLENCMACPSSVKTGDVTFATRFVAAYMFLKVKGCRPMTYQHLTLRMFESAKRNEGMVDQKIFKTAKKYGFDSVYFDECSIEILEKYITYIRPLLTPTCEYVLVNRNGKQFQKLTDLFSVLVFEAIGKYIHPTRYRQIIETESSQVLLPNEQKWISEDQKHSSNVAHVHYQKKRSREVEIREDVCACKN
;
A
#
# COMPACT_ATOMS: atom_id res chain seq x y z
N MET A 1 -10.42 10.63 20.00
CA MET A 1 -9.47 9.50 20.14
C MET A 1 -8.92 8.97 18.81
N ARG A 2 -9.73 8.78 17.75
CA ARG A 2 -9.33 8.15 16.47
C ARG A 2 -8.20 8.84 15.67
N SER A 3 -8.00 10.16 15.81
CA SER A 3 -6.98 10.93 15.05
C SER A 3 -5.55 10.84 15.60
N ASN A 4 -5.36 10.36 16.83
CA ASN A 4 -4.02 10.31 17.44
C ASN A 4 -3.29 8.98 17.12
N TRP A 5 -4.02 7.97 16.68
CA TRP A 5 -3.51 6.62 16.41
C TRP A 5 -2.86 6.52 15.02
N THR A 6 -3.20 7.49 14.16
CA THR A 6 -2.65 7.74 12.83
C THR A 6 -1.26 8.35 12.84
N THR A 7 -0.91 9.10 13.88
CA THR A 7 0.30 9.93 13.95
C THR A 7 1.39 9.35 14.85
N ASP A 8 1.02 8.43 15.75
CA ASP A 8 1.97 7.71 16.60
C ASP A 8 2.72 6.67 15.76
N LEU A 9 4.02 6.92 15.52
CA LEU A 9 4.91 6.07 14.73
C LEU A 9 5.91 5.31 15.61
N ASP A 10 5.81 5.44 16.92
CA ASP A 10 6.67 4.73 17.87
C ASP A 10 6.26 3.26 18.01
N ILE A 11 7.21 2.35 17.78
CA ILE A 11 6.97 0.91 17.71
C ILE A 11 6.57 0.37 19.09
N GLU A 12 7.25 0.80 20.16
CA GLU A 12 7.06 0.30 21.54
C GLU A 12 5.68 0.67 22.09
N THR A 13 5.26 1.90 21.84
CA THR A 13 3.93 2.39 22.20
C THR A 13 2.83 1.63 21.44
N LEU A 14 3.09 1.19 20.22
CA LEU A 14 2.13 0.42 19.43
C LEU A 14 2.09 -1.05 19.83
N GLU A 15 3.22 -1.66 20.14
CA GLU A 15 3.31 -3.05 20.63
C GLU A 15 2.63 -3.20 21.99
N SER A 16 2.91 -2.30 22.94
CA SER A 16 2.25 -2.29 24.26
C SER A 16 0.74 -2.11 24.17
N ARG A 17 0.23 -1.46 23.11
CA ARG A 17 -1.20 -1.30 22.82
C ARG A 17 -1.79 -2.39 21.92
N ARG A 18 -1.05 -3.48 21.62
CA ARG A 18 -1.42 -4.55 20.65
C ARG A 18 -1.85 -4.00 19.28
N SER A 19 -1.36 -2.82 18.92
CA SER A 19 -1.69 -2.08 17.71
C SER A 19 -0.61 -2.22 16.63
N TRP A 20 0.52 -2.85 16.96
CA TRP A 20 1.55 -3.25 15.99
C TRP A 20 1.04 -4.43 15.16
N ALA A 21 1.15 -4.32 13.83
CA ALA A 21 0.80 -5.38 12.89
C ALA A 21 2.06 -6.03 12.35
N ILE A 22 2.00 -7.34 12.08
CA ILE A 22 3.08 -8.09 11.43
C ILE A 22 2.80 -8.29 9.93
N LEU A 23 3.82 -8.59 9.14
CA LEU A 23 3.71 -8.68 7.68
C LEU A 23 2.70 -9.75 7.27
N SER A 24 2.63 -10.89 7.96
CA SER A 24 1.66 -11.95 7.67
C SER A 24 0.21 -11.48 7.87
N GLU A 25 -0.07 -10.67 8.90
CA GLU A 25 -1.38 -10.03 9.10
C GLU A 25 -1.67 -9.03 7.96
N VAL A 26 -0.68 -8.23 7.56
CA VAL A 26 -0.89 -7.28 6.47
C VAL A 26 -1.09 -7.99 5.12
N GLN A 27 -0.40 -9.12 4.91
CA GLN A 27 -0.55 -9.96 3.72
C GLN A 27 -1.93 -10.63 3.64
N SER A 28 -2.62 -10.85 4.76
CA SER A 28 -3.97 -11.42 4.77
C SER A 28 -5.06 -10.43 4.40
N VAL A 29 -4.77 -9.12 4.32
CA VAL A 29 -5.76 -8.08 3.98
C VAL A 29 -6.37 -8.28 2.60
N ILE A 30 -5.55 -8.59 1.58
CA ILE A 30 -6.06 -8.82 0.22
C ILE A 30 -6.89 -10.11 0.15
N PRO A 31 -6.40 -11.28 0.61
CA PRO A 31 -7.20 -12.51 0.68
C PRO A 31 -8.52 -12.34 1.44
N PHE A 32 -8.55 -11.57 2.52
CA PHE A 32 -9.78 -11.33 3.29
C PHE A 32 -10.88 -10.63 2.47
N HIS A 33 -10.50 -9.72 1.56
CA HIS A 33 -11.45 -8.90 0.81
C HIS A 33 -11.68 -9.37 -0.64
N VAL A 34 -10.91 -10.34 -1.13
CA VAL A 34 -10.89 -10.71 -2.56
C VAL A 34 -12.22 -11.26 -3.06
N GLU A 35 -12.85 -12.18 -2.31
CA GLU A 35 -14.14 -12.77 -2.71
C GLU A 35 -15.24 -11.71 -2.85
N ARG A 36 -15.26 -10.75 -1.91
CA ARG A 36 -16.19 -9.62 -1.97
C ARG A 36 -15.90 -8.73 -3.16
N TYR A 37 -14.63 -8.47 -3.47
CA TYR A 37 -14.25 -7.67 -4.64
C TYR A 37 -14.69 -8.35 -5.94
N GLU A 38 -14.46 -9.65 -6.08
CA GLU A 38 -14.85 -10.43 -7.25
C GLU A 38 -16.37 -10.42 -7.44
N SER A 39 -17.14 -10.64 -6.38
CA SER A 39 -18.60 -10.56 -6.43
C SER A 39 -19.09 -9.16 -6.85
N VAL A 40 -18.48 -8.09 -6.35
CA VAL A 40 -18.81 -6.73 -6.78
C VAL A 40 -18.45 -6.50 -8.25
N LEU A 41 -17.29 -6.99 -8.70
CA LEU A 41 -16.86 -6.87 -10.09
C LEU A 41 -17.83 -7.58 -11.04
N GLU A 42 -18.22 -8.81 -10.72
CA GLU A 42 -19.20 -9.57 -11.50
C GLU A 42 -20.54 -8.82 -11.63
N ASN A 43 -21.02 -8.24 -10.52
CA ASN A 43 -22.23 -7.42 -10.54
C ASN A 43 -22.08 -6.16 -11.40
N CYS A 44 -20.91 -5.51 -11.36
CA CYS A 44 -20.59 -4.38 -12.25
C CYS A 44 -20.59 -4.77 -13.73
N MET A 45 -20.12 -5.98 -14.05
CA MET A 45 -20.10 -6.49 -15.42
C MET A 45 -21.50 -6.88 -15.91
N ALA A 46 -22.29 -7.56 -15.07
CA ALA A 46 -23.56 -8.13 -15.45
C ALA A 46 -24.71 -7.11 -15.47
N CYS A 47 -24.81 -6.26 -14.44
CA CYS A 47 -25.96 -5.36 -14.24
C CYS A 47 -25.52 -3.99 -13.69
N PRO A 48 -24.73 -3.21 -14.45
CA PRO A 48 -24.09 -1.96 -13.99
C PRO A 48 -25.07 -0.92 -13.44
N SER A 49 -26.30 -0.85 -13.97
CA SER A 49 -27.34 0.09 -13.53
C SER A 49 -27.91 -0.21 -12.14
N SER A 50 -27.72 -1.43 -11.63
CA SER A 50 -28.28 -1.89 -10.35
C SER A 50 -27.26 -1.90 -9.21
N VAL A 51 -25.98 -1.63 -9.51
CA VAL A 51 -24.90 -1.70 -8.52
C VAL A 51 -25.04 -0.59 -7.49
N LYS A 52 -24.95 -0.96 -6.21
CA LYS A 52 -25.05 0.00 -5.11
C LYS A 52 -23.78 0.86 -5.06
N THR A 53 -23.94 2.15 -4.75
CA THR A 53 -22.80 3.08 -4.57
C THR A 53 -21.80 2.60 -3.52
N GLY A 54 -22.28 1.89 -2.49
CA GLY A 54 -21.43 1.29 -1.45
C GLY A 54 -20.47 0.24 -2.01
N ASP A 55 -20.91 -0.57 -2.98
CA ASP A 55 -20.11 -1.63 -3.59
C ASP A 55 -19.03 -1.04 -4.50
N VAL A 56 -19.39 -0.05 -5.33
CA VAL A 56 -18.42 0.66 -6.16
C VAL A 56 -17.37 1.37 -5.28
N THR A 57 -17.80 2.00 -4.17
CA THR A 57 -16.89 2.65 -3.22
C THR A 57 -15.96 1.63 -2.55
N PHE A 58 -16.48 0.47 -2.16
CA PHE A 58 -15.69 -0.62 -1.61
C PHE A 58 -14.66 -1.12 -2.63
N ALA A 59 -15.07 -1.40 -3.87
CA ALA A 59 -14.18 -1.90 -4.90
C ALA A 59 -13.04 -0.91 -5.22
N THR A 60 -13.32 0.39 -5.25
CA THR A 60 -12.28 1.41 -5.37
C THR A 60 -11.31 1.41 -4.19
N ARG A 61 -11.80 1.23 -2.95
CA ARG A 61 -10.93 1.10 -1.77
C ARG A 61 -10.05 -0.14 -1.89
N PHE A 62 -10.63 -1.26 -2.34
CA PHE A 62 -9.91 -2.52 -2.52
C PHE A 62 -8.75 -2.35 -3.50
N VAL A 63 -9.01 -1.77 -4.67
CA VAL A 63 -7.96 -1.51 -5.68
C VAL A 63 -6.88 -0.58 -5.14
N ALA A 64 -7.25 0.47 -4.41
CA ALA A 64 -6.27 1.35 -3.77
C ALA A 64 -5.39 0.59 -2.76
N ALA A 65 -5.98 -0.23 -1.89
CA ALA A 65 -5.25 -1.05 -0.92
C ALA A 65 -4.39 -2.12 -1.61
N TYR A 66 -4.89 -2.75 -2.66
CA TYR A 66 -4.15 -3.68 -3.51
C TYR A 66 -2.89 -3.03 -4.07
N MET A 67 -3.02 -1.83 -4.65
CA MET A 67 -1.87 -1.08 -5.15
C MET A 67 -0.86 -0.80 -4.03
N PHE A 68 -1.32 -0.39 -2.84
CA PHE A 68 -0.39 -0.16 -1.71
C PHE A 68 0.36 -1.41 -1.26
N LEU A 69 -0.30 -2.56 -1.26
CA LEU A 69 0.26 -3.80 -0.69
C LEU A 69 1.07 -4.59 -1.70
N LYS A 70 0.67 -4.60 -2.98
CA LYS A 70 1.24 -5.44 -4.04
C LYS A 70 2.12 -4.68 -5.01
N VAL A 71 1.77 -3.45 -5.35
CA VAL A 71 2.57 -2.59 -6.23
C VAL A 71 3.57 -1.84 -5.34
N LYS A 72 4.69 -2.48 -4.97
CA LYS A 72 5.62 -2.01 -3.93
C LYS A 72 6.36 -0.71 -4.29
N GLY A 73 7.11 -0.17 -3.31
CA GLY A 73 8.10 0.90 -3.50
C GLY A 73 7.59 2.33 -3.68
N CYS A 74 6.30 2.54 -3.95
CA CYS A 74 5.82 3.87 -4.32
C CYS A 74 5.11 4.61 -3.18
N ARG A 75 5.20 5.95 -3.20
CA ARG A 75 4.43 6.82 -2.29
C ARG A 75 2.94 6.79 -2.61
N PRO A 76 2.04 6.92 -1.59
CA PRO A 76 0.61 7.16 -1.82
C PRO A 76 0.33 8.16 -2.93
N MET A 77 1.12 9.24 -2.96
CA MET A 77 1.01 10.29 -3.97
C MET A 77 1.22 9.78 -5.41
N THR A 78 2.07 8.78 -5.63
CA THR A 78 2.34 8.20 -6.95
C THR A 78 1.07 7.55 -7.52
N TYR A 79 0.38 6.72 -6.75
CA TYR A 79 -0.88 6.11 -7.20
C TYR A 79 -2.00 7.15 -7.38
N GLN A 80 -2.00 8.21 -6.57
CA GLN A 80 -2.96 9.30 -6.68
C GLN A 80 -2.83 10.06 -8.02
N HIS A 81 -1.63 10.12 -8.58
CA HIS A 81 -1.34 10.83 -9.83
C HIS A 81 -1.17 9.90 -11.04
N LEU A 82 -1.35 8.60 -10.86
CA LEU A 82 -1.35 7.63 -11.96
C LEU A 82 -2.54 7.91 -12.88
N THR A 83 -2.26 8.20 -14.15
CA THR A 83 -3.29 8.47 -15.16
C THR A 83 -3.59 7.24 -16.01
N LEU A 84 -4.76 7.23 -16.65
CA LEU A 84 -5.13 6.18 -17.62
C LEU A 84 -4.07 6.04 -18.73
N ARG A 85 -3.56 7.18 -19.24
CA ARG A 85 -2.51 7.18 -20.26
C ARG A 85 -1.20 6.54 -19.77
N MET A 86 -0.82 6.79 -18.52
CA MET A 86 0.37 6.16 -17.94
C MET A 86 0.18 4.65 -17.81
N PHE A 87 -0.98 4.21 -17.31
CA PHE A 87 -1.32 2.79 -17.21
C PHE A 87 -1.31 2.10 -18.58
N GLU A 88 -1.93 2.71 -19.59
CA GLU A 88 -1.89 2.19 -20.96
C GLU A 88 -0.48 2.12 -21.53
N SER A 89 0.39 3.06 -21.15
CA SER A 89 1.81 3.00 -21.52
C SER A 89 2.53 1.86 -20.81
N ALA A 90 2.21 1.60 -19.54
CA ALA A 90 2.80 0.52 -18.75
C ALA A 90 2.51 -0.84 -19.38
N LYS A 91 1.27 -1.07 -19.84
CA LYS A 91 0.88 -2.31 -20.53
C LYS A 91 1.75 -2.63 -21.75
N ARG A 92 2.25 -1.61 -22.45
CA ARG A 92 3.14 -1.75 -23.61
C ARG A 92 4.63 -1.76 -23.26
N ASN A 93 4.97 -1.50 -21.99
CA ASN A 93 6.32 -1.31 -21.50
C ASN A 93 6.59 -2.27 -20.33
N GLU A 94 6.21 -3.54 -20.50
CA GLU A 94 6.45 -4.62 -19.51
C GLU A 94 5.94 -4.27 -18.10
N GLY A 95 4.85 -3.51 -17.99
CA GLY A 95 4.27 -3.10 -16.71
C GLY A 95 4.92 -1.87 -16.07
N MET A 96 5.89 -1.22 -16.71
CA MET A 96 6.65 -0.13 -16.12
C MET A 96 6.12 1.27 -16.50
N VAL A 97 5.89 2.11 -15.48
CA VAL A 97 5.69 3.56 -15.61
C VAL A 97 6.93 4.28 -15.09
N ASP A 98 7.65 4.97 -15.97
CA ASP A 98 8.82 5.78 -15.57
C ASP A 98 8.38 7.04 -14.80
N GLN A 99 9.05 7.30 -13.67
CA GLN A 99 8.91 8.51 -12.86
C GLN A 99 8.85 9.83 -13.66
N LYS A 100 9.58 9.93 -14.78
CA LYS A 100 9.67 11.14 -15.61
C LYS A 100 8.35 11.49 -16.29
N ILE A 101 7.47 10.51 -16.46
CA ILE A 101 6.18 10.68 -17.15
C ILE A 101 5.18 11.43 -16.27
N PHE A 102 5.36 11.41 -14.93
CA PHE A 102 4.50 12.16 -14.03
C PHE A 102 4.66 13.67 -14.22
N LYS A 103 3.59 14.35 -14.66
CA LYS A 103 3.56 15.80 -14.97
C LYS A 103 4.08 16.68 -13.83
N THR A 104 3.95 16.22 -12.59
CA THR A 104 4.40 16.93 -11.38
C THR A 104 5.64 16.30 -10.72
N ALA A 105 6.42 15.49 -11.45
CA ALA A 105 7.65 14.86 -10.96
C ALA A 105 8.66 15.87 -10.41
N LYS A 106 8.80 17.04 -11.05
CA LYS A 106 9.66 18.13 -10.54
C LYS A 106 9.20 18.72 -9.20
N LYS A 107 7.90 18.61 -8.88
CA LYS A 107 7.31 19.17 -7.65
C LYS A 107 7.24 18.15 -6.51
N TYR A 108 6.96 16.89 -6.83
CA TYR A 108 6.69 15.86 -5.80
C TYR A 108 7.70 14.72 -5.78
N GLY A 109 8.62 14.63 -6.75
CA GLY A 109 9.61 13.55 -6.83
C GLY A 109 8.96 12.17 -6.90
N PHE A 110 8.18 11.90 -7.94
CA PHE A 110 7.51 10.60 -8.10
C PHE A 110 8.50 9.48 -8.39
N ASP A 111 8.11 8.28 -8.00
CA ASP A 111 8.86 7.05 -8.21
C ASP A 111 8.33 6.33 -9.46
N SER A 112 9.18 5.52 -10.11
CA SER A 112 8.73 4.61 -11.16
C SER A 112 7.87 3.51 -10.55
N VAL A 113 6.85 3.06 -11.27
CA VAL A 113 5.89 2.05 -10.81
C VAL A 113 5.97 0.82 -11.71
N TYR A 114 6.04 -0.36 -11.12
CA TYR A 114 5.97 -1.63 -11.84
C TYR A 114 4.67 -2.37 -11.52
N PHE A 115 3.95 -2.79 -12.54
CA PHE A 115 2.76 -3.63 -12.46
C PHE A 115 3.06 -5.01 -13.03
N ASP A 116 2.94 -6.05 -12.20
CA ASP A 116 2.93 -7.42 -12.69
C ASP A 116 1.62 -7.71 -13.45
N GLU A 117 1.55 -8.89 -14.09
CA GLU A 117 0.41 -9.32 -14.90
C GLU A 117 -0.91 -9.29 -14.10
N CYS A 118 -0.89 -9.79 -12.86
CA CYS A 118 -2.06 -9.77 -11.97
C CYS A 118 -2.53 -8.35 -11.66
N SER A 119 -1.58 -7.43 -11.41
CA SER A 119 -1.88 -6.03 -11.12
C SER A 119 -2.44 -5.31 -12.34
N ILE A 120 -1.93 -5.62 -13.53
CA ILE A 120 -2.49 -5.11 -14.79
C ILE A 120 -3.94 -5.58 -14.95
N GLU A 121 -4.19 -6.87 -14.76
CA GLU A 121 -5.53 -7.44 -14.92
C GLU A 121 -6.56 -6.82 -13.95
N ILE A 122 -6.20 -6.71 -12.67
CA ILE A 122 -7.07 -6.09 -11.64
C ILE A 122 -7.37 -4.63 -11.99
N LEU A 123 -6.35 -3.86 -12.38
CA LEU A 123 -6.51 -2.45 -12.75
C LEU A 123 -7.34 -2.28 -14.03
N GLU A 124 -7.14 -3.14 -15.02
CA GLU A 124 -7.89 -3.12 -16.27
C GLU A 124 -9.38 -3.42 -16.04
N LYS A 125 -9.69 -4.46 -15.26
CA LYS A 125 -11.06 -4.78 -14.85
C LYS A 125 -11.70 -3.62 -14.09
N TYR A 126 -10.97 -3.00 -13.16
CA TYR A 126 -11.45 -1.82 -12.44
C TYR A 126 -11.70 -0.63 -13.37
N ILE A 127 -10.76 -0.29 -14.24
CA ILE A 127 -10.86 0.83 -15.18
C ILE A 127 -12.04 0.64 -16.14
N THR A 128 -12.30 -0.60 -16.55
CA THR A 128 -13.31 -0.94 -17.56
C THR A 128 -14.72 -1.01 -16.96
N TYR A 129 -14.88 -1.67 -15.81
CA TYR A 129 -16.21 -2.01 -15.30
C TYR A 129 -16.66 -1.20 -14.08
N ILE A 130 -15.73 -0.77 -13.23
CA ILE A 130 -16.06 -0.13 -11.95
C ILE A 130 -15.91 1.39 -12.06
N ARG A 131 -14.76 1.86 -12.54
CA ARG A 131 -14.42 3.28 -12.65
C ARG A 131 -15.48 4.10 -13.41
N PRO A 132 -16.08 3.63 -14.52
CA PRO A 132 -17.10 4.41 -15.23
C PRO A 132 -18.36 4.68 -14.40
N LEU A 133 -18.71 3.79 -13.48
CA LEU A 133 -19.86 3.93 -12.58
C LEU A 133 -19.68 5.08 -11.56
N LEU A 134 -18.45 5.57 -11.39
CA LEU A 134 -18.13 6.73 -10.56
C LEU A 134 -18.26 8.06 -11.31
N THR A 135 -18.68 8.06 -12.58
CA THR A 135 -18.82 9.25 -13.44
C THR A 135 -17.55 10.14 -13.44
N PRO A 136 -16.39 9.57 -13.82
CA PRO A 136 -15.10 10.24 -13.68
C PRO A 136 -15.02 11.54 -14.49
N THR A 137 -14.55 12.62 -13.86
CA THR A 137 -14.34 13.94 -14.48
C THR A 137 -12.85 14.26 -14.66
N CYS A 138 -11.97 13.27 -14.49
CA CYS A 138 -10.52 13.44 -14.58
C CYS A 138 -9.84 12.21 -15.21
N GLU A 139 -8.56 12.36 -15.56
CA GLU A 139 -7.75 11.32 -16.22
C GLU A 139 -7.06 10.33 -15.27
N TYR A 140 -7.28 10.45 -13.96
CA TYR A 140 -6.63 9.60 -12.96
C TYR A 140 -7.28 8.22 -12.87
N VAL A 141 -6.47 7.19 -12.60
CA VAL A 141 -6.94 5.80 -12.42
C VAL A 141 -7.89 5.73 -11.23
N LEU A 142 -7.44 6.15 -10.04
CA LEU A 142 -8.25 6.16 -8.82
C LEU A 142 -9.07 7.45 -8.72
N VAL A 143 -10.40 7.31 -8.65
CA VAL A 143 -11.36 8.42 -8.51
C VAL A 143 -12.32 8.16 -7.36
N ASN A 144 -12.73 9.23 -6.68
CA ASN A 144 -13.69 9.14 -5.58
C ASN A 144 -15.12 8.97 -6.09
N ARG A 145 -16.06 8.79 -5.16
CA ARG A 145 -17.51 8.66 -5.44
C ARG A 145 -18.14 9.81 -6.25
N ASN A 146 -17.46 10.95 -6.36
CA ASN A 146 -17.91 12.10 -7.12
C ASN A 146 -17.16 12.22 -8.47
N GLY A 147 -16.45 11.17 -8.89
CA GLY A 147 -15.68 11.14 -10.14
C GLY A 147 -14.40 11.98 -10.14
N LYS A 148 -13.99 12.52 -8.99
CA LYS A 148 -12.81 13.40 -8.87
C LYS A 148 -11.60 12.65 -8.34
N GLN A 149 -10.41 13.21 -8.50
CA GLN A 149 -9.18 12.66 -7.93
C GLN A 149 -9.31 12.50 -6.40
N PHE A 150 -8.82 11.37 -5.86
CA PHE A 150 -8.65 11.24 -4.42
C PHE A 150 -7.61 12.23 -3.91
N GLN A 151 -7.85 12.83 -2.74
CA GLN A 151 -6.88 13.72 -2.09
C GLN A 151 -6.15 13.03 -0.92
N LYS A 152 -6.73 11.97 -0.36
CA LYS A 152 -6.21 11.23 0.79
C LYS A 152 -6.40 9.73 0.57
N LEU A 153 -5.43 9.07 -0.06
CA LEU A 153 -5.46 7.62 -0.29
C LEU A 153 -5.24 6.81 0.99
N THR A 154 -4.57 7.40 2.00
CA THR A 154 -4.32 6.78 3.31
C THR A 154 -5.59 6.27 3.99
N ASP A 155 -6.68 7.02 3.89
CA ASP A 155 -7.94 6.69 4.57
C ASP A 155 -8.58 5.43 3.96
N LEU A 156 -8.39 5.21 2.64
CA LEU A 156 -8.91 4.03 1.96
C LEU A 156 -8.23 2.75 2.44
N PHE A 157 -6.89 2.82 2.52
CA PHE A 157 -6.07 1.72 3.00
C PHE A 157 -6.40 1.36 4.46
N SER A 158 -6.44 2.38 5.32
CA SER A 158 -6.59 2.17 6.77
C SER A 158 -7.92 1.54 7.14
N VAL A 159 -9.00 1.83 6.39
CA VAL A 159 -10.32 1.21 6.60
C VAL A 159 -10.29 -0.28 6.28
N LEU A 160 -9.75 -0.68 5.14
CA LEU A 160 -9.73 -2.09 4.74
C LEU A 160 -8.81 -2.94 5.61
N VAL A 161 -7.68 -2.38 6.01
CA VAL A 161 -6.77 -3.06 6.96
C VAL A 161 -7.48 -3.24 8.30
N PHE A 162 -8.16 -2.21 8.81
CA PHE A 162 -8.88 -2.32 10.07
C PHE A 162 -10.00 -3.37 10.00
N GLU A 163 -10.75 -3.42 8.91
CA GLU A 163 -11.79 -4.44 8.70
C GLU A 163 -11.21 -5.87 8.68
N ALA A 164 -10.03 -6.06 8.08
CA ALA A 164 -9.42 -7.39 7.94
C ALA A 164 -8.72 -7.88 9.22
N ILE A 165 -8.00 -6.99 9.93
CA ILE A 165 -7.11 -7.40 11.04
C ILE A 165 -7.32 -6.62 12.34
N GLY A 166 -8.30 -5.71 12.39
CA GLY A 166 -8.62 -4.92 13.59
C GLY A 166 -7.57 -3.88 13.98
N LYS A 167 -6.54 -3.66 13.15
CA LYS A 167 -5.43 -2.74 13.41
C LYS A 167 -5.44 -1.58 12.44
N TYR A 168 -5.15 -0.38 12.95
CA TYR A 168 -4.97 0.79 12.10
C TYR A 168 -3.54 0.83 11.58
N ILE A 169 -3.34 0.89 10.26
CA ILE A 169 -2.00 0.99 9.67
C ILE A 169 -1.96 2.18 8.71
N HIS A 170 -1.10 3.15 9.03
CA HIS A 170 -0.75 4.22 8.10
C HIS A 170 0.23 3.68 7.04
N PRO A 171 0.22 4.14 5.76
CA PRO A 171 1.17 3.71 4.75
C PRO A 171 2.64 3.81 5.19
N THR A 172 3.00 4.87 5.93
CA THR A 172 4.34 4.97 6.54
C THR A 172 4.63 3.80 7.48
N ARG A 173 3.68 3.41 8.35
CA ARG A 173 3.81 2.27 9.27
C ARG A 173 3.96 0.95 8.51
N TYR A 174 3.25 0.78 7.40
CA TYR A 174 3.43 -0.40 6.55
C TYR A 174 4.88 -0.55 6.04
N ARG A 175 5.52 0.56 5.66
CA ARG A 175 6.94 0.54 5.28
C ARG A 175 7.85 0.13 6.42
N GLN A 176 7.56 0.59 7.63
CA GLN A 176 8.32 0.22 8.83
C GLN A 176 8.22 -1.28 9.10
N ILE A 177 7.02 -1.86 8.94
CA ILE A 177 6.79 -3.30 9.08
C ILE A 177 7.63 -4.07 8.05
N ILE A 178 7.57 -3.67 6.77
CA ILE A 178 8.39 -4.30 5.71
C ILE A 178 9.88 -4.23 6.05
N GLU A 179 10.39 -3.05 6.42
CA GLU A 179 11.81 -2.84 6.72
C GLU A 179 12.25 -3.68 7.93
N THR A 180 11.44 -3.71 8.99
CA THR A 180 11.75 -4.43 10.22
C THR A 180 11.77 -5.94 9.97
N GLU A 181 10.74 -6.48 9.33
CA GLU A 181 10.62 -7.93 9.14
C GLU A 181 11.53 -8.46 8.04
N SER A 182 11.75 -7.70 6.95
CA SER A 182 12.73 -8.08 5.93
C SER A 182 14.14 -8.20 6.53
N SER A 183 14.50 -7.35 7.49
CA SER A 183 15.79 -7.43 8.18
C SER A 183 15.99 -8.72 8.98
N GLN A 184 14.90 -9.37 9.40
CA GLN A 184 14.94 -10.60 10.18
C GLN A 184 15.04 -11.85 9.30
N VAL A 185 14.60 -11.76 8.05
CA VAL A 185 14.43 -12.92 7.15
C VAL A 185 15.41 -12.92 5.97
N LEU A 186 15.79 -11.74 5.46
CA LEU A 186 16.59 -11.61 4.24
C LEU A 186 18.10 -11.43 4.51
N LEU A 187 18.91 -11.79 3.52
CA LEU A 187 20.33 -11.49 3.53
C LEU A 187 20.57 -9.98 3.36
N PRO A 188 21.72 -9.44 3.82
CA PRO A 188 21.98 -8.00 3.77
C PRO A 188 21.91 -7.37 2.38
N ASN A 189 22.32 -8.10 1.34
CA ASN A 189 22.23 -7.66 -0.06
C ASN A 189 20.78 -7.63 -0.57
N GLU A 190 19.95 -8.59 -0.18
CA GLU A 190 18.51 -8.63 -0.51
C GLU A 190 17.75 -7.54 0.24
N GLN A 191 18.08 -7.35 1.53
CA GLN A 191 17.52 -6.27 2.34
C GLN A 191 17.86 -4.90 1.72
N LYS A 192 19.08 -4.72 1.21
CA LYS A 192 19.48 -3.47 0.55
C LYS A 192 18.56 -3.12 -0.63
N TRP A 193 18.17 -4.10 -1.45
CA TRP A 193 17.21 -3.87 -2.53
C TRP A 193 15.84 -3.43 -2.00
N ILE A 194 15.37 -3.98 -0.89
CA ILE A 194 14.12 -3.54 -0.24
C ILE A 194 14.24 -2.14 0.33
N SER A 195 15.33 -1.81 1.04
CA SER A 195 15.52 -0.45 1.57
C SER A 195 15.64 0.58 0.44
N GLU A 196 16.29 0.23 -0.67
CA GLU A 196 16.38 1.04 -1.89
C GLU A 196 15.03 1.19 -2.59
N ASP A 197 14.20 0.14 -2.62
CA ASP A 197 12.82 0.19 -3.12
C ASP A 197 11.94 1.10 -2.25
N GLN A 198 12.08 1.03 -0.92
CA GLN A 198 11.42 1.93 0.03
C GLN A 198 12.00 3.36 0.02
N LYS A 199 13.10 3.59 -0.70
CA LYS A 199 13.84 4.86 -0.83
C LYS A 199 14.22 5.45 0.54
N HIS A 200 14.56 4.59 1.48
CA HIS A 200 15.14 4.98 2.77
C HIS A 200 16.63 5.36 2.56
N SER A 201 16.89 6.57 2.06
CA SER A 201 18.26 7.03 1.82
C SER A 201 18.94 7.66 3.05
N SER A 202 18.20 7.85 4.16
CA SER A 202 18.76 8.50 5.35
C SER A 202 19.27 7.49 6.37
N ASN A 203 20.46 7.75 6.89
CA ASN A 203 21.01 7.02 8.04
C ASN A 203 20.06 7.04 9.24
N VAL A 204 19.24 8.10 9.39
CA VAL A 204 18.24 8.23 10.47
C VAL A 204 17.10 7.21 10.29
N ALA A 205 16.60 7.00 9.07
CA ALA A 205 15.60 5.98 8.78
C ALA A 205 16.18 4.59 9.05
N HIS A 206 17.40 4.31 8.59
CA HIS A 206 18.10 3.06 8.90
C HIS A 206 18.23 2.82 10.40
N VAL A 207 18.72 3.81 11.16
CA VAL A 207 18.91 3.69 12.61
C VAL A 207 17.58 3.55 13.35
N HIS A 208 16.53 4.29 13.00
CA HIS A 208 15.22 4.16 13.66
C HIS A 208 14.54 2.81 13.41
N TYR A 209 14.70 2.22 12.23
CA TYR A 209 14.09 0.93 11.91
C TYR A 209 14.92 -0.27 12.37
N GLN A 210 16.25 -0.12 12.47
CA GLN A 210 17.15 -1.14 13.03
C GLN A 210 17.19 -1.18 14.57
N LYS A 211 16.62 -0.18 15.27
CA LYS A 211 16.61 -0.10 16.74
C LYS A 211 16.10 -1.37 17.42
N LYS A 212 15.06 -2.01 16.88
CA LYS A 212 14.51 -3.25 17.44
C LYS A 212 15.51 -4.41 17.34
N ARG A 213 16.16 -4.58 16.19
CA ARG A 213 17.20 -5.60 15.97
C ARG A 213 18.44 -5.38 16.84
N SER A 214 18.89 -4.13 16.98
CA SER A 214 20.04 -3.79 17.85
C SER A 214 19.78 -4.23 19.30
N ARG A 215 18.56 -4.00 19.80
CA ARG A 215 18.19 -4.39 21.16
C ARG A 215 17.93 -5.88 21.32
N GLU A 216 17.35 -6.55 20.32
CA GLU A 216 17.23 -8.02 20.34
C GLU A 216 18.60 -8.70 20.38
N VAL A 217 19.60 -8.13 19.69
CA VAL A 217 20.99 -8.58 19.76
C VAL A 217 21.55 -8.33 21.16
N GLU A 218 21.39 -7.13 21.71
CA GLU A 218 21.88 -6.78 23.05
C GLU A 218 21.24 -7.65 24.16
N ILE A 219 19.92 -7.89 24.10
CA ILE A 219 19.21 -8.79 25.02
C ILE A 219 19.67 -10.25 24.84
N ARG A 220 19.89 -10.71 23.60
CA ARG A 220 20.41 -12.07 23.37
C ARG A 220 21.86 -12.22 23.81
N GLU A 221 22.68 -11.20 23.64
CA GLU A 221 24.05 -11.15 24.15
C GLU A 221 24.06 -11.24 25.67
N ASP A 222 23.24 -10.45 26.37
CA ASP A 222 23.10 -10.54 27.83
C ASP A 222 22.62 -11.93 28.30
N VAL A 223 21.60 -12.50 27.64
CA VAL A 223 21.10 -13.84 27.97
C VAL A 223 22.14 -14.93 27.72
N CYS A 224 22.98 -14.79 26.69
CA CYS A 224 24.09 -15.70 26.42
C CYS A 224 25.27 -15.47 27.39
N ALA A 225 25.56 -14.23 27.76
CA ALA A 225 26.61 -13.87 28.70
C ALA A 225 26.28 -14.34 30.13
N CYS A 226 25.01 -14.33 30.53
CA CYS A 226 24.54 -14.86 31.82
C CYS A 226 24.45 -16.40 31.88
N LYS A 227 24.75 -17.12 30.80
CA LYS A 227 24.79 -18.60 30.74
C LYS A 227 26.19 -19.20 30.87
N ASN A 228 27.21 -18.35 31.05
CA ASN A 228 28.56 -18.76 31.46
C ASN A 228 28.74 -18.57 32.98
#